data_AF-A0A0H1B8U4-F1
#
_entry.id   AF-A0A0H1B8U4-F1
#
_cell.length_a   1.000
_cell.length_b   1.000
_cell.length_c   1.000
_cell.angle_alpha   90.00
_cell.angle_beta   90.00
_cell.angle_gamma   90.00
#
_symmetry.space_group_name_H-M   'P 1'
#
loop_
_entity.id
_entity.type
_entity.pdbx_description
1 polymer ?
#
loop_
_entity_poly.entity_id
_entity_poly.type
_entity_poly.pdbx_seq_one_letter_code
_entity_poly.pdbx_strand_id
1 'polypeptide(L)'
;MAHPLDHIPVENTGRATSGPRPTASPASSLSKPESGPFLPGSPTPSRYSDKHEKMIKSLTSKISTLHSEISKTEALLSEAQVKLNPPNTQGTGTDKDAAAIVQRHIRLLHEYNEIKDIGQGVMGLIAEARGVRYVEVQRDFGVEAGD
;
A
#
# COMPACT_ATOMS: atom_id res chain seq x y z
N MET A 1 25.28 10.27 -28.28
CA MET A 1 24.78 11.61 -27.93
C MET A 1 23.52 11.39 -27.10
N ALA A 2 23.59 11.01 -25.82
CA ALA A 2 24.16 11.68 -24.64
C ALA A 2 23.41 12.98 -24.26
N HIS A 3 22.90 12.99 -23.01
CA HIS A 3 22.50 14.10 -22.13
C HIS A 3 21.02 14.14 -21.65
N PRO A 4 20.77 14.47 -20.36
CA PRO A 4 20.34 13.47 -19.36
C PRO A 4 19.26 13.96 -18.35
N LEU A 5 18.94 13.08 -17.38
CA LEU A 5 18.16 13.31 -16.16
C LEU A 5 18.66 14.48 -15.31
N ASP A 6 17.76 15.36 -14.86
CA ASP A 6 18.03 16.31 -13.78
C ASP A 6 17.39 15.84 -12.46
N HIS A 7 18.30 15.49 -11.54
CA HIS A 7 18.08 15.13 -10.16
C HIS A 7 18.19 16.42 -9.31
N ILE A 8 17.18 16.75 -8.51
CA ILE A 8 17.27 17.88 -7.57
C ILE A 8 17.86 17.38 -6.23
N PRO A 9 18.96 17.97 -5.71
CA PRO A 9 19.46 17.70 -4.37
C PRO A 9 18.98 18.76 -3.38
N VAL A 10 18.52 18.35 -2.19
CA VAL A 10 18.24 19.25 -1.06
C VAL A 10 19.49 19.31 -0.19
N GLU A 11 20.11 20.50 -0.18
CA GLU A 11 21.34 20.84 0.50
C GLU A 11 21.08 21.13 2.00
N ASN A 12 21.88 20.48 2.85
CA ASN A 12 21.95 20.66 4.29
C ASN A 12 22.97 21.75 4.63
N THR A 13 22.53 22.88 5.20
CA THR A 13 23.44 23.91 5.72
C THR A 13 23.22 24.13 7.21
N GLY A 14 24.07 23.51 8.02
CA GLY A 14 24.39 23.99 9.36
C GLY A 14 25.45 25.09 9.29
N ARG A 15 25.30 26.14 10.11
CA ARG A 15 26.42 27.02 10.46
C ARG A 15 26.23 27.63 11.85
N ALA A 16 27.16 27.26 12.74
CA ALA A 16 27.41 27.91 14.02
C ALA A 16 28.22 29.20 13.81
N THR A 17 27.93 30.25 14.57
CA THR A 17 28.88 31.35 14.86
C THR A 17 28.63 31.95 16.25
N SER A 18 29.74 32.16 16.95
CA SER A 18 29.97 32.64 18.33
C SER A 18 29.67 34.14 18.59
N GLY A 19 29.52 34.50 19.89
CA GLY A 19 29.11 35.82 20.44
C GLY A 19 30.07 37.03 20.24
N PRO A 20 29.92 38.16 20.99
CA PRO A 20 29.93 38.19 22.47
C PRO A 20 28.97 39.17 23.19
N ARG A 21 28.97 38.99 24.52
CA ARG A 21 28.37 39.68 25.67
C ARG A 21 28.71 41.19 25.83
N PRO A 22 27.78 41.98 26.42
CA PRO A 22 28.11 42.97 27.47
C PRO A 22 27.23 42.74 28.72
N THR A 23 27.75 42.30 29.87
CA THR A 23 28.16 43.11 31.04
C THR A 23 27.16 44.20 31.46
N ALA A 24 26.25 43.86 32.38
CA ALA A 24 25.88 44.71 33.52
C ALA A 24 25.03 43.90 34.53
N SER A 25 25.50 43.84 35.78
CA SER A 25 24.73 43.71 37.02
C SER A 25 25.33 44.76 37.97
N PRO A 26 24.75 45.14 39.14
CA PRO A 26 23.57 44.59 39.82
C PRO A 26 22.61 45.68 40.38
N ALA A 27 21.37 45.33 40.70
CA ALA A 27 20.60 46.03 41.75
C ALA A 27 19.45 45.17 42.28
N SER A 28 19.72 44.58 43.44
CA SER A 28 18.85 44.26 44.56
C SER A 28 17.42 44.81 44.53
N SER A 29 16.42 43.95 44.73
CA SER A 29 15.45 44.10 45.83
C SER A 29 14.54 42.89 45.95
N LEU A 30 14.78 42.13 47.01
CA LEU A 30 13.89 41.17 47.65
C LEU A 30 12.59 41.89 48.06
N SER A 31 11.43 41.42 47.61
CA SER A 31 10.13 41.74 48.23
C SER A 31 9.07 40.70 47.84
N LYS A 32 8.75 39.82 48.78
CA LYS A 32 7.47 39.12 48.95
C LYS A 32 6.98 39.58 50.35
N PRO A 33 5.68 39.63 50.71
CA PRO A 33 4.51 38.98 50.13
C PRO A 33 3.29 39.91 49.95
N GLU A 34 2.37 39.60 49.03
CA GLU A 34 0.99 40.09 49.22
C GLU A 34 -0.03 39.07 48.73
N SER A 35 -0.73 38.53 49.72
CA SER A 35 -1.89 37.67 49.60
C SER A 35 -3.09 38.57 49.28
N GLY A 36 -3.64 38.46 48.07
CA GLY A 36 -4.84 39.16 47.64
C GLY A 36 -5.82 38.21 46.92
N PRO A 37 -7.12 38.49 46.96
CA PRO A 37 -8.16 37.48 47.16
C PRO A 37 -8.55 36.72 45.89
N PHE A 38 -8.84 35.42 46.08
CA PHE A 38 -9.44 34.53 45.10
C PHE A 38 -10.72 35.14 44.51
N LEU A 39 -10.71 35.46 43.22
CA LEU A 39 -11.91 35.71 42.43
C LEU A 39 -12.46 34.38 41.91
N PRO A 40 -13.77 34.08 42.09
CA PRO A 40 -14.39 32.86 41.60
C PRO A 40 -14.83 33.06 40.15
N GLY A 41 -14.12 32.48 39.18
CA GLY A 41 -14.54 32.62 37.79
C GLY A 41 -13.70 32.01 36.67
N SER A 42 -12.61 31.26 36.94
CA SER A 42 -11.91 30.56 35.85
C SER A 42 -12.51 29.15 35.64
N PRO A 43 -12.97 28.78 34.42
CA PRO A 43 -13.21 27.38 34.11
C PRO A 43 -11.88 26.64 34.25
N THR A 44 -11.86 25.65 35.15
CA THR A 44 -10.64 24.97 35.57
C THR A 44 -9.85 24.38 34.39
N PRO A 45 -8.53 24.62 34.28
CA PRO A 45 -7.66 24.05 33.23
C PRO A 45 -7.66 22.50 33.22
N SER A 46 -8.08 21.90 34.33
CA SER A 46 -8.21 20.44 34.51
C SER A 46 -9.19 19.79 33.53
N ARG A 47 -10.34 20.39 33.24
CA ARG A 47 -11.37 19.75 32.40
C ARG A 47 -10.98 19.65 30.93
N TYR A 48 -10.14 20.58 30.47
CA TYR A 48 -9.58 20.56 29.11
C TYR A 48 -8.50 19.47 29.01
N SER A 49 -7.62 19.39 30.03
CA SER A 49 -6.61 18.35 30.15
C SER A 49 -7.20 16.94 30.13
N ASP A 50 -8.29 16.68 30.85
CA ASP A 50 -8.91 15.34 30.89
C ASP A 50 -9.45 14.88 29.52
N LYS A 51 -10.00 15.82 28.74
CA LYS A 51 -10.47 15.52 27.37
C LYS A 51 -9.30 15.20 26.46
N HIS A 52 -8.21 15.96 26.55
CA HIS A 52 -7.00 15.70 25.79
C HIS A 52 -6.35 14.38 26.21
N GLU A 53 -6.30 14.06 27.50
CA GLU A 53 -5.76 12.80 27.98
C GLU A 53 -6.57 11.59 27.47
N LYS A 54 -7.90 11.67 27.50
CA LYS A 54 -8.78 10.64 26.92
C LYS A 54 -8.55 10.49 25.42
N MET A 55 -8.40 11.60 24.69
CA MET A 55 -8.12 11.60 23.26
C MET A 55 -6.75 10.99 22.97
N ILE A 56 -5.71 11.38 23.71
CA ILE A 56 -4.36 10.82 23.60
C ILE A 56 -4.40 9.32 23.86
N LYS A 57 -5.04 8.87 24.95
CA LYS A 57 -5.21 7.44 25.25
C LYS A 57 -5.91 6.69 24.12
N SER A 58 -6.98 7.27 23.56
CA SER A 58 -7.71 6.68 22.43
C SER A 58 -6.88 6.63 21.15
N LEU A 59 -6.08 7.65 20.87
CA LEU A 59 -5.19 7.68 19.71
C LEU A 59 -4.04 6.67 19.89
N THR A 60 -3.41 6.61 21.06
CA THR A 60 -2.36 5.64 21.38
C THR A 60 -2.89 4.20 21.28
N SER A 61 -4.11 3.94 21.75
CA SER A 61 -4.71 2.62 21.60
C SER A 61 -4.95 2.27 20.13
N LYS A 62 -5.46 3.23 19.33
CA LYS A 62 -5.65 3.03 17.88
C LYS A 62 -4.33 2.80 17.14
N ILE A 63 -3.28 3.54 17.48
CA ILE A 63 -1.94 3.36 16.91
C ILE A 63 -1.42 1.96 17.24
N SER A 64 -1.57 1.51 18.48
CA SER A 64 -1.17 0.16 18.89
C SER A 64 -1.94 -0.93 18.12
N THR A 65 -3.26 -0.77 17.97
CA THR A 65 -4.07 -1.70 17.16
C THR A 65 -3.62 -1.71 15.71
N LEU A 66 -3.45 -0.54 15.08
CA LEU A 66 -3.00 -0.44 13.68
C LEU A 66 -1.61 -1.04 13.50
N HIS A 67 -0.68 -0.81 14.42
CA HIS A 67 0.65 -1.43 14.36
C HIS A 67 0.57 -2.96 14.43
N SER A 68 -0.26 -3.50 15.33
CA SER A 68 -0.49 -4.94 15.43
C SER A 68 -1.09 -5.52 14.14
N GLU A 69 -2.04 -4.82 13.53
CA GLU A 69 -2.63 -5.21 12.26
C GLU A 69 -1.61 -5.18 11.12
N ILE A 70 -0.78 -4.13 11.04
CA ILE A 70 0.30 -4.01 10.05
C ILE A 70 1.25 -5.20 10.17
N SER A 71 1.79 -5.47 11.37
CA SER A 71 2.70 -6.60 11.59
C SER A 71 2.07 -7.95 11.21
N LYS A 72 0.78 -8.14 11.50
CA LYS A 72 0.04 -9.34 11.07
C LYS A 72 -0.07 -9.44 9.56
N THR A 73 -0.42 -8.34 8.87
CA THR A 73 -0.55 -8.34 7.40
C THR A 73 0.79 -8.53 6.69
N GLU A 74 1.87 -7.96 7.22
CA GLU A 74 3.23 -8.15 6.70
C GLU A 74 3.69 -9.60 6.81
N ALA A 75 3.42 -10.25 7.94
CA ALA A 75 3.73 -11.68 8.12
C ALA A 75 2.98 -12.56 7.11
N LEU A 76 1.69 -12.29 6.89
CA LEU A 76 0.88 -13.02 5.90
C LEU A 76 1.37 -12.78 4.46
N LEU A 77 1.77 -11.55 4.13
CA LEU A 77 2.34 -11.23 2.81
C LEU A 77 3.66 -11.98 2.58
N SER A 78 4.54 -12.03 3.58
CA SER A 78 5.79 -12.78 3.48
C SER A 78 5.54 -14.28 3.29
N GLU A 79 4.58 -14.86 4.01
CA GLU A 79 4.21 -16.26 3.85
C GLU A 79 3.65 -16.54 2.44
N ALA A 80 2.78 -15.67 1.93
CA ALA A 80 2.20 -15.80 0.59
C ALA A 80 3.26 -15.69 -0.51
N GLN A 81 4.20 -14.74 -0.39
CA GLN A 81 5.30 -14.58 -1.35
C GLN A 81 6.19 -15.83 -1.43
N VAL A 82 6.47 -16.48 -0.31
CA VAL A 82 7.24 -17.74 -0.30
C VAL A 82 6.50 -18.84 -1.06
N LYS A 83 5.18 -18.94 -0.91
CA LYS A 83 4.35 -19.95 -1.60
C LYS A 83 4.28 -19.73 -3.12
N LEU A 84 4.37 -18.49 -3.59
CA LEU A 84 4.31 -18.13 -5.01
C LEU A 84 5.60 -18.44 -5.78
N ASN A 85 6.70 -18.78 -5.08
CA ASN A 85 7.99 -19.14 -5.67
C ASN A 85 8.34 -20.63 -5.47
N PRO A 86 7.65 -21.58 -6.16
CA PRO A 86 8.07 -22.98 -6.11
C PRO A 86 9.41 -23.19 -6.83
N PRO A 87 10.33 -24.03 -6.29
CA PRO A 87 11.74 -24.12 -6.72
C PRO A 87 11.98 -24.67 -8.13
N ASN A 88 10.94 -24.95 -8.91
CA ASN A 88 11.00 -25.61 -10.21
C ASN A 88 10.49 -24.77 -11.40
N THR A 89 10.11 -23.49 -11.19
CA THR A 89 9.70 -22.63 -12.31
C THR A 89 10.90 -21.89 -12.89
N GLN A 90 11.72 -22.61 -13.66
CA GLN A 90 12.79 -22.07 -14.52
C GLN A 90 12.16 -21.23 -15.63
N GLY A 91 11.93 -19.95 -15.35
CA GLY A 91 11.38 -18.98 -16.27
C GLY A 91 11.77 -17.59 -15.81
N THR A 92 12.85 -17.08 -16.43
CA THR A 92 13.38 -15.70 -16.51
C THR A 92 13.18 -14.81 -15.28
N GLY A 93 14.31 -14.49 -14.65
CA GLY A 93 14.39 -13.72 -13.42
C GLY A 93 13.79 -12.33 -13.49
N THR A 94 13.04 -12.06 -12.43
CA THR A 94 12.78 -10.81 -11.69
C THR A 94 11.72 -11.23 -10.69
N ASP A 95 11.78 -10.73 -9.46
CA ASP A 95 10.77 -10.98 -8.42
C ASP A 95 9.37 -11.04 -9.05
N LYS A 96 8.78 -12.24 -9.06
CA LYS A 96 7.56 -12.51 -9.81
C LYS A 96 6.43 -11.73 -9.16
N ASP A 97 6.15 -10.56 -9.70
CA ASP A 97 5.01 -9.77 -9.29
C ASP A 97 3.74 -10.62 -9.43
N ALA A 98 3.13 -10.94 -8.29
CA ALA A 98 1.92 -11.76 -8.22
C ALA A 98 0.80 -11.13 -9.05
N ALA A 99 0.71 -9.80 -9.07
CA ALA A 99 -0.27 -9.08 -9.88
C ALA A 99 -0.02 -9.30 -11.37
N ALA A 100 1.24 -9.21 -11.82
CA ALA A 100 1.59 -9.47 -13.21
C ALA A 100 1.28 -10.91 -13.65
N ILE A 101 1.52 -11.92 -12.78
CA ILE A 101 1.16 -13.32 -13.07
C ILE A 101 -0.34 -13.47 -13.25
N VAL A 102 -1.13 -12.97 -12.28
CA VAL A 102 -2.58 -13.09 -12.32
C VAL A 102 -3.14 -12.36 -13.54
N GLN A 103 -2.65 -11.15 -13.83
CA GLN A 103 -3.08 -10.38 -14.99
C GLN A 103 -2.77 -11.11 -16.30
N ARG A 104 -1.58 -11.71 -16.42
CA ARG A 104 -1.21 -12.54 -17.58
C ARG A 104 -2.17 -13.72 -17.73
N HIS A 105 -2.50 -14.41 -16.64
CA HIS A 105 -3.39 -15.57 -16.70
C HIS A 105 -4.83 -15.18 -17.06
N ILE A 106 -5.35 -14.09 -16.48
CA ILE A 106 -6.66 -13.51 -16.82
C ILE A 106 -6.71 -13.22 -18.32
N ARG A 107 -5.67 -12.59 -18.87
CA ARG A 107 -5.61 -12.29 -20.30
C ARG A 107 -5.66 -13.56 -21.17
N LEU A 108 -4.83 -14.55 -20.84
CA LEU A 108 -4.79 -15.81 -21.59
C LEU A 108 -6.12 -16.56 -21.54
N LEU A 109 -6.81 -16.57 -20.40
CA LEU A 109 -8.13 -17.20 -20.29
C LEU A 109 -9.18 -16.47 -21.14
N HIS A 110 -9.16 -15.14 -21.17
CA HIS A 110 -10.07 -14.39 -22.03
C HIS A 110 -9.79 -14.65 -23.51
N GLU A 111 -8.53 -14.53 -23.94
CA GLU A 111 -8.14 -14.79 -25.33
C GLU A 111 -8.50 -16.22 -25.75
N TYR A 112 -8.32 -17.21 -24.86
CA TYR A 112 -8.73 -18.60 -25.10
C TYR A 112 -10.24 -18.75 -25.27
N ASN A 113 -11.03 -18.19 -24.35
CA ASN A 113 -12.48 -18.30 -24.41
C ASN A 113 -13.03 -17.60 -25.66
N GLU A 114 -12.49 -16.43 -26.03
CA GLU A 114 -12.89 -15.71 -27.23
C GLU A 114 -12.65 -16.54 -28.50
N ILE A 115 -11.44 -17.11 -28.68
CA ILE A 115 -11.17 -17.92 -29.87
C ILE A 115 -11.96 -19.23 -29.88
N LYS A 116 -12.17 -19.84 -28.70
CA LYS A 116 -12.99 -21.04 -28.54
C LYS A 116 -14.42 -20.78 -28.97
N ASP A 117 -15.05 -19.71 -28.49
CA ASP A 117 -16.44 -19.38 -28.81
C ASP A 117 -16.62 -19.08 -30.31
N ILE A 118 -15.67 -18.35 -30.91
CA ILE A 118 -15.64 -18.10 -32.36
C ILE A 118 -15.51 -19.43 -33.11
N GLY A 119 -14.56 -20.28 -32.71
CA GLY A 119 -14.32 -21.58 -33.33
C GLY A 119 -15.54 -22.51 -33.27
N GLN A 120 -16.20 -22.57 -32.11
CA GLN A 120 -17.42 -23.35 -31.92
C GLN A 120 -18.57 -22.81 -32.78
N GLY A 121 -18.73 -21.49 -32.86
CA GLY A 121 -19.72 -20.85 -33.73
C GLY A 121 -19.51 -21.20 -35.20
N VAL A 122 -18.29 -21.07 -35.71
CA VAL A 122 -17.94 -21.41 -37.10
C VAL A 122 -18.13 -22.91 -37.37
N MET A 123 -17.71 -23.78 -36.45
CA MET A 123 -17.95 -25.21 -36.58
C MET A 123 -19.44 -25.56 -36.62
N GLY A 124 -20.29 -24.84 -35.88
CA GLY A 124 -21.75 -24.96 -35.95
C GLY A 124 -22.29 -24.67 -37.35
N LEU A 125 -21.84 -23.56 -37.96
CA LEU A 125 -22.22 -23.19 -39.33
C LEU A 125 -21.75 -24.22 -40.37
N ILE A 126 -20.53 -24.76 -40.21
CA ILE A 126 -20.01 -25.80 -41.10
C ILE A 126 -20.83 -27.09 -40.98
N ALA A 127 -21.20 -27.48 -39.76
CA ALA A 127 -22.02 -28.67 -39.52
C ALA A 127 -23.39 -28.54 -40.20
N GLU A 128 -24.04 -27.38 -40.05
CA GLU A 128 -25.30 -27.06 -40.71
C GLU A 128 -25.17 -27.10 -42.24
N ALA A 129 -24.16 -26.44 -42.81
CA ALA A 129 -23.95 -26.39 -44.25
C ALA A 129 -23.67 -27.78 -44.86
N ARG A 130 -23.02 -28.67 -44.11
CA ARG A 130 -22.74 -30.06 -44.53
C ARG A 130 -23.89 -31.02 -44.24
N GLY A 131 -24.88 -30.62 -43.44
CA GLY A 131 -25.95 -31.50 -42.96
C GLY A 131 -25.46 -32.64 -42.06
N VAL A 132 -24.31 -32.44 -41.39
CA VAL A 132 -23.70 -33.44 -40.49
C VAL A 132 -23.80 -32.99 -39.03
N ARG A 133 -23.52 -33.92 -38.11
CA ARG A 133 -23.51 -33.58 -36.68
C ARG A 133 -22.26 -32.78 -36.33
N TYR A 134 -22.42 -31.83 -35.41
CA TYR A 134 -21.31 -31.00 -34.90
C TYR A 134 -20.10 -31.83 -34.44
N VAL A 135 -20.33 -32.96 -33.75
CA VAL A 135 -19.28 -33.87 -33.28
C VAL A 135 -18.45 -34.51 -34.41
N GLU A 136 -19.02 -34.64 -35.61
CA GLU A 136 -18.31 -35.18 -36.78
C GLU A 136 -17.37 -34.11 -37.34
N VAL A 137 -17.82 -32.85 -37.38
CA VAL A 137 -16.98 -31.70 -37.75
C VAL A 137 -15.83 -31.54 -36.76
N GLN A 138 -16.10 -31.61 -35.46
CA GLN A 138 -15.04 -31.55 -34.44
C GLN A 138 -13.96 -32.61 -34.66
N ARG A 139 -14.36 -33.86 -34.92
CA ARG A 139 -13.42 -34.97 -35.24
C ARG A 139 -12.62 -34.69 -36.51
N ASP A 140 -13.25 -34.19 -37.56
CA ASP A 140 -12.58 -33.89 -38.83
C ASP A 140 -11.51 -32.79 -38.69
N PHE A 141 -11.73 -31.83 -37.77
CA PHE A 141 -10.80 -30.76 -37.45
C PHE A 141 -9.87 -31.08 -36.26
N GLY A 142 -9.94 -32.29 -35.69
CA GLY A 142 -9.07 -32.73 -34.59
C GLY A 142 -9.34 -32.03 -33.25
N VAL A 143 -10.54 -31.50 -33.03
CA VAL A 143 -10.95 -30.85 -31.77
C VAL A 143 -11.64 -31.89 -30.90
N GLU A 144 -11.11 -32.14 -29.70
CA GLU A 144 -11.75 -33.04 -28.73
C GLU A 144 -12.83 -32.33 -27.92
N ALA A 145 -13.90 -33.06 -27.57
CA ALA A 145 -14.95 -32.58 -26.67
C ALA A 145 -14.45 -32.58 -25.22
N GLY A 146 -13.55 -31.66 -24.90
CA GLY A 146 -12.92 -31.58 -23.59
C GLY A 146 -11.86 -30.49 -23.45
N ASP A 147 -11.39 -29.94 -24.58
CA ASP A 147 -10.49 -28.79 -24.61
C ASP A 147 -11.28 -27.47 -24.49
#